data_AF-A0AAD8S5G9-F1
#
_entry.id   AF-A0AAD8S5G9-F1
#
_cell.length_a   1.000
_cell.length_b   1.000
_cell.length_c   1.000
_cell.angle_alpha   90.00
_cell.angle_beta   90.00
_cell.angle_gamma   90.00
#
_symmetry.space_group_name_H-M   'P 1'
#
loop_
_entity.id
_entity.type
_entity.pdbx_description
1 polymer ?
#
loop_
_entity_poly.entity_id
_entity_poly.type
_entity_poly.pdbx_seq_one_letter_code
_entity_poly.pdbx_strand_id
1 'polypeptide(L)'
;MAECKIINFTAKFLVVASGENSADNIPVISGLQNFSGETIHSSRYKSSKCFSGKSVLVIGSGNSGMEIAYDLATHGVNTSIVVRSLIHVMTKELIRLGMTLAHHLPLNLVDKLLVTGAKFMFGDLSRHGITMLNMGPVMLKLPIHCD
;
A
#
# COMPACT_ATOMS: atom_id res chain seq x y z
N MET A 1 -11.32 -24.42 -27.18
CA MET A 1 -12.30 -23.75 -26.30
C MET A 1 -12.61 -24.70 -25.17
N ALA A 2 -12.39 -24.31 -23.91
CA ALA A 2 -12.68 -25.18 -22.77
C ALA A 2 -14.20 -25.31 -22.58
N GLU A 3 -14.69 -26.53 -22.42
CA GLU A 3 -16.11 -26.84 -22.22
C GLU A 3 -16.51 -26.47 -20.78
N CYS A 4 -17.38 -25.48 -20.62
CA CYS A 4 -17.85 -25.03 -19.30
C CYS A 4 -18.93 -26.00 -18.79
N LYS A 5 -18.56 -26.87 -17.86
CA LYS A 5 -19.47 -27.82 -17.23
C LYS A 5 -20.01 -27.24 -15.93
N ILE A 6 -21.32 -26.99 -15.88
CA ILE A 6 -22.01 -26.56 -14.65
C ILE A 6 -22.29 -27.79 -13.78
N ILE A 7 -21.86 -27.75 -12.52
CA ILE A 7 -22.08 -28.81 -11.52
C ILE A 7 -22.79 -28.20 -10.31
N ASN A 8 -23.88 -28.83 -9.87
CA ASN A 8 -24.67 -28.37 -8.73
C ASN A 8 -24.28 -29.14 -7.47
N PHE A 9 -24.11 -28.42 -6.36
CA PHE A 9 -23.82 -28.99 -5.03
C PHE A 9 -24.87 -28.53 -4.01
N THR A 10 -25.22 -29.39 -3.06
CA THR A 10 -26.14 -29.07 -1.96
C THR A 10 -25.43 -29.30 -0.63
N ALA A 11 -25.44 -28.29 0.25
CA ALA A 11 -24.85 -28.36 1.58
C ALA A 11 -25.70 -27.58 2.59
N LYS A 12 -25.58 -27.91 3.88
CA LYS A 12 -26.26 -27.17 4.97
C LYS A 12 -25.64 -25.81 5.24
N PHE A 13 -24.33 -25.66 5.00
CA PHE A 13 -23.58 -24.45 5.23
C PHE A 13 -22.60 -24.22 4.06
N LEU A 14 -22.42 -22.96 3.68
CA LEU A 14 -21.46 -22.51 2.67
C LEU A 14 -20.48 -21.55 3.35
N VAL A 15 -19.18 -21.86 3.28
CA VAL A 15 -18.12 -20.96 3.73
C VAL A 15 -17.46 -20.34 2.51
N VAL A 16 -17.55 -19.03 2.37
CA VAL A 16 -16.91 -18.28 1.27
C VAL A 16 -15.55 -17.77 1.76
N ALA A 17 -14.48 -18.39 1.26
CA ALA A 17 -13.09 -18.04 1.57
C ALA A 17 -12.31 -17.66 0.30
N SER A 18 -12.97 -17.06 -0.68
CA SER A 18 -12.41 -16.72 -2.00
C SER A 18 -11.36 -15.60 -1.97
N GLY A 19 -11.28 -14.84 -0.86
CA GLY A 19 -10.43 -13.66 -0.73
C GLY A 19 -10.95 -12.46 -1.54
N GLU A 20 -10.62 -11.25 -1.12
CA GLU A 20 -11.08 -9.99 -1.73
C GLU A 20 -10.08 -9.42 -2.77
N ASN A 21 -8.80 -9.79 -2.66
CA ASN A 21 -7.70 -9.17 -3.42
C ASN A 21 -7.25 -9.98 -4.65
N SER A 22 -8.12 -10.79 -5.23
CA SER A 22 -7.75 -11.71 -6.32
C SER A 22 -7.85 -11.10 -7.73
N ALA A 23 -8.66 -10.04 -7.90
CA ALA A 23 -8.82 -9.36 -9.17
C ALA A 23 -7.83 -8.19 -9.29
N ASP A 24 -7.05 -8.18 -10.37
CA ASP A 24 -6.18 -7.06 -10.71
C ASP A 24 -7.01 -5.84 -11.09
N ASN A 25 -6.78 -4.72 -10.42
CA ASN A 25 -7.40 -3.44 -10.76
C ASN A 25 -6.34 -2.50 -11.36
N ILE A 26 -6.19 -2.56 -12.67
CA ILE A 26 -5.29 -1.67 -13.41
C ILE A 26 -6.11 -0.45 -13.87
N PRO A 27 -5.84 0.76 -13.35
CA PRO A 27 -6.56 1.95 -13.78
C PRO A 27 -6.23 2.28 -15.24
N VAL A 28 -7.20 2.86 -15.96
CA VAL A 28 -6.96 3.38 -17.30
C VAL A 28 -6.08 4.62 -17.19
N ILE A 29 -4.81 4.48 -17.60
CA ILE A 29 -3.84 5.58 -17.63
C ILE A 29 -3.71 6.06 -19.07
N SER A 30 -4.05 7.33 -19.31
CA SER A 30 -3.94 7.94 -20.63
C SER A 30 -2.50 7.88 -21.15
N GLY A 31 -2.31 7.29 -22.33
CA GLY A 31 -1.01 7.18 -22.99
C GLY A 31 -0.18 5.96 -22.58
N LEU A 32 -0.66 5.14 -21.63
CA LEU A 32 0.03 3.91 -21.21
C LEU A 32 0.22 2.92 -22.37
N GLN A 33 -0.75 2.86 -23.28
CA GLN A 33 -0.68 2.01 -24.48
C GLN A 33 0.44 2.39 -25.45
N ASN A 34 0.90 3.65 -25.39
CA ASN A 34 2.00 4.16 -26.22
C ASN A 34 3.35 4.10 -25.50
N PHE A 35 3.37 3.64 -24.26
CA PHE A 35 4.60 3.48 -23.50
C PHE A 35 5.39 2.29 -24.06
N SER A 36 6.60 2.54 -24.53
CA SER A 36 7.46 1.51 -25.12
C SER A 36 8.12 0.58 -24.09
N GLY A 37 8.04 0.93 -22.80
CA GLY A 37 8.57 0.12 -21.71
C GLY A 37 7.60 -0.94 -21.23
N GLU A 38 8.08 -1.77 -20.31
CA GLU A 38 7.29 -2.85 -19.71
C GLU A 38 6.36 -2.30 -18.62
N THR A 39 5.09 -2.72 -18.65
CA THR A 39 4.09 -2.36 -17.63
C THR A 39 3.54 -3.63 -16.98
N ILE A 40 3.64 -3.73 -15.66
CA ILE A 40 3.10 -4.86 -14.89
C ILE A 40 2.28 -4.38 -13.70
N HIS A 41 1.27 -5.16 -13.31
CA HIS A 41 0.57 -5.00 -12.04
C HIS A 41 1.36 -5.64 -10.89
N SER A 42 1.17 -5.17 -9.66
CA SER A 42 1.86 -5.69 -8.47
C SER A 42 1.67 -7.20 -8.27
N SER A 43 0.51 -7.75 -8.66
CA SER A 43 0.22 -9.20 -8.61
C SER A 43 1.19 -10.05 -9.43
N ARG A 44 1.78 -9.46 -10.48
CA ARG A 44 2.76 -10.11 -11.36
C ARG A 44 4.19 -9.86 -10.94
N TYR A 45 4.44 -8.97 -9.98
CA TYR A 45 5.78 -8.76 -9.43
C TYR A 45 6.25 -10.01 -8.68
N LYS A 46 7.52 -10.37 -8.86
CA LYS A 46 8.15 -11.54 -8.20
C LYS A 46 9.48 -11.21 -7.55
N SER A 47 10.32 -10.41 -8.20
CA SER A 47 11.64 -10.05 -7.68
C SER A 47 12.21 -8.85 -8.43
N SER A 48 13.01 -8.06 -7.71
CA SER A 48 13.80 -6.94 -8.23
C SER A 48 14.82 -7.35 -9.30
N LYS A 49 15.26 -8.62 -9.35
CA LYS A 49 16.29 -9.12 -10.27
C LYS A 49 15.95 -8.86 -11.75
N CYS A 50 14.67 -8.95 -12.12
CA CYS A 50 14.20 -8.70 -13.49
C CYS A 50 14.30 -7.23 -13.93
N PHE A 51 14.60 -6.33 -12.99
CA PHE A 51 14.65 -4.88 -13.18
C PHE A 51 16.04 -4.28 -12.93
N SER A 52 17.06 -5.12 -12.72
CA SER A 52 18.44 -4.65 -12.56
C SER A 52 18.88 -3.81 -13.77
N GLY A 53 19.46 -2.64 -13.50
CA GLY A 53 19.89 -1.68 -14.53
C GLY A 53 18.75 -0.92 -15.24
N LYS A 54 17.48 -1.19 -14.91
CA LYS A 54 16.33 -0.44 -15.45
C LYS A 54 16.01 0.78 -14.57
N SER A 55 15.28 1.73 -15.15
CA SER A 55 14.57 2.76 -14.39
C SER A 55 13.10 2.34 -14.23
N VAL A 56 12.62 2.26 -12.99
CA VAL A 56 11.28 1.73 -12.68
C VAL A 56 10.45 2.79 -11.96
N LEU A 57 9.22 2.98 -12.43
CA LEU A 57 8.22 3.84 -11.81
C LEU A 57 7.15 2.98 -11.14
N VAL A 58 7.04 3.08 -9.81
CA VAL A 58 6.00 2.40 -9.03
C VAL A 58 4.81 3.36 -8.85
N ILE A 59 3.63 2.95 -9.30
CA ILE A 59 2.40 3.75 -9.17
C ILE A 59 1.60 3.25 -7.97
N GLY A 60 1.45 4.10 -6.96
CA GLY A 60 0.68 3.80 -5.74
C GLY A 60 1.54 3.59 -4.50
N SER A 61 1.03 4.07 -3.35
CA SER A 61 1.69 4.04 -2.05
C SER A 61 1.00 3.13 -1.02
N GLY A 62 0.23 2.15 -1.49
CA GLY A 62 -0.28 1.08 -0.61
C GLY A 62 0.86 0.16 -0.14
N ASN A 63 0.55 -0.80 0.73
CA ASN A 63 1.54 -1.74 1.28
C ASN A 63 2.38 -2.40 0.18
N SER A 64 1.75 -2.97 -0.85
CA SER A 64 2.46 -3.61 -1.96
C SER A 64 3.34 -2.63 -2.75
N GLY A 65 2.85 -1.42 -3.04
CA GLY A 65 3.61 -0.41 -3.77
C GLY A 65 4.86 0.03 -3.00
N MET A 66 4.73 0.24 -1.69
CA MET A 66 5.85 0.60 -0.82
C MET A 66 6.87 -0.52 -0.69
N GLU A 67 6.42 -1.77 -0.50
CA GLU A 67 7.30 -2.94 -0.41
C GLU A 67 8.06 -3.20 -1.71
N ILE A 68 7.39 -3.09 -2.87
CA ILE A 68 8.02 -3.24 -4.18
C ILE A 68 9.04 -2.12 -4.40
N ALA A 69 8.69 -0.87 -4.12
CA ALA A 69 9.60 0.25 -4.26
C ALA A 69 10.85 0.08 -3.37
N TYR A 70 10.65 -0.37 -2.13
CA TYR A 70 11.73 -0.66 -1.20
C TYR A 70 12.63 -1.82 -1.69
N ASP A 71 12.04 -2.91 -2.19
CA ASP A 71 12.78 -4.05 -2.73
C ASP A 71 13.63 -3.64 -3.94
N LEU A 72 13.07 -2.88 -4.88
CA LEU A 72 13.79 -2.37 -6.04
C LEU A 72 14.94 -1.43 -5.63
N ALA A 73 14.68 -0.47 -4.75
CA ALA A 73 15.68 0.49 -4.29
C ALA A 73 16.83 -0.19 -3.54
N THR A 74 16.54 -1.16 -2.67
CA THR A 74 17.55 -1.90 -1.89
C THR A 74 18.46 -2.73 -2.80
N HIS A 75 17.96 -3.17 -3.95
CA HIS A 75 18.73 -3.91 -4.95
C HIS A 75 19.38 -3.01 -6.01
N GLY A 76 19.42 -1.69 -5.80
CA GLY A 76 20.14 -0.74 -6.65
C GLY A 76 19.43 -0.38 -7.96
N VAL A 77 18.14 -0.69 -8.11
CA VAL A 77 17.35 -0.28 -9.27
C VAL A 77 17.00 1.20 -9.14
N ASN A 78 17.14 1.97 -10.24
CA ASN A 78 16.74 3.37 -10.25
C ASN A 78 15.22 3.48 -10.13
N THR A 79 14.72 3.74 -8.92
CA THR A 79 13.32 3.57 -8.57
C THR A 79 12.68 4.90 -8.20
N SER A 80 11.51 5.18 -8.76
CA SER A 80 10.67 6.32 -8.42
C SER A 80 9.28 5.85 -8.02
N ILE A 81 8.62 6.58 -7.13
CA ILE A 81 7.26 6.26 -6.67
C ILE A 81 6.31 7.44 -6.93
N VAL A 82 5.11 7.13 -7.45
CA VAL A 82 4.03 8.10 -7.61
C VAL A 82 3.02 7.92 -6.50
N VAL A 83 2.78 8.99 -5.76
CA VAL A 83 1.88 9.02 -4.61
C VAL A 83 0.77 10.03 -4.90
N ARG A 84 -0.48 9.56 -5.04
CA ARG A 84 -1.63 10.42 -5.34
C ARG A 84 -2.10 11.21 -4.10
N SER A 85 -2.14 10.55 -2.96
CA SER A 85 -2.73 11.07 -1.72
C SER A 85 -1.68 11.10 -0.63
N LEU A 86 -1.78 12.06 0.28
CA LEU A 86 -0.85 12.20 1.41
C LEU A 86 -0.81 10.90 2.22
N ILE A 87 0.40 10.50 2.62
CA ILE A 87 0.65 9.30 3.39
C ILE A 87 1.33 9.63 4.71
N HIS A 88 0.98 8.88 5.76
CA HIS A 88 1.76 8.84 6.98
C HIS A 88 2.87 7.80 6.85
N VAL A 89 4.12 8.26 6.87
CA VAL A 89 5.28 7.36 6.89
C VAL A 89 5.52 6.93 8.33
N MET A 90 5.32 5.66 8.62
CA MET A 90 5.48 5.08 9.95
C MET A 90 6.19 3.73 9.87
N THR A 91 7.00 3.44 10.88
CA THR A 91 7.61 2.13 11.04
C THR A 91 6.59 1.13 11.58
N LYS A 92 6.83 -0.15 11.31
CA LYS A 92 6.04 -1.25 11.85
C LYS A 92 5.98 -1.24 13.38
N GLU A 93 7.08 -0.88 14.04
CA GLU A 93 7.14 -0.80 15.51
C GLU A 93 6.28 0.34 16.06
N LEU A 94 6.28 1.52 15.43
CA LEU A 94 5.38 2.61 15.81
C LEU A 94 3.92 2.21 15.64
N ILE A 95 3.54 1.59 14.52
CA ILE A 95 2.19 1.08 14.31
C ILE A 95 1.80 0.08 15.41
N ARG A 96 2.69 -0.87 15.72
CA ARG A 96 2.45 -1.89 16.75
C ARG A 96 2.22 -1.27 18.12
N LEU A 97 3.07 -0.32 18.51
CA LEU A 97 2.92 0.46 19.74
C LEU A 97 1.57 1.19 19.75
N GLY A 98 1.21 1.85 18.65
CA GLY A 98 -0.06 2.55 18.49
C GLY A 98 -1.26 1.65 18.70
N MET A 99 -1.26 0.47 18.09
CA MET A 99 -2.33 -0.53 18.25
C MET A 99 -2.45 -1.01 19.70
N THR A 100 -1.32 -1.26 20.38
CA THR A 100 -1.34 -1.65 21.80
C THR A 100 -1.88 -0.52 22.69
N LEU A 101 -1.47 0.72 22.45
CA LEU A 101 -1.92 1.87 23.23
C LEU A 101 -3.39 2.23 22.97
N ALA A 102 -3.90 1.96 21.76
CA ALA A 102 -5.31 2.21 21.42
C ALA A 102 -6.30 1.38 22.26
N HIS A 103 -5.86 0.26 22.86
CA HIS A 103 -6.68 -0.50 23.80
C HIS A 103 -6.82 0.16 25.18
N HIS A 104 -5.92 1.10 25.53
CA HIS A 104 -5.82 1.65 26.88
C HIS A 104 -5.97 3.18 26.94
N LEU A 105 -5.78 3.89 25.82
CA LEU A 105 -5.76 5.34 25.75
C LEU A 105 -6.74 5.87 24.69
N PRO A 106 -7.23 7.10 24.83
CA PRO A 106 -8.08 7.70 23.82
C PRO A 106 -7.28 7.94 22.52
N LEU A 107 -7.94 7.72 21.37
CA LEU A 107 -7.29 7.66 20.06
C LEU A 107 -6.57 8.95 19.67
N ASN A 108 -7.08 10.11 20.10
CA ASN A 108 -6.44 11.41 19.88
C ASN A 108 -5.03 11.49 20.50
N LEU A 109 -4.84 10.90 21.68
CA LEU A 109 -3.56 10.89 22.38
C LEU A 109 -2.61 9.88 21.72
N VAL A 110 -3.12 8.72 21.32
CA VAL A 110 -2.34 7.71 20.57
C VAL A 110 -1.84 8.30 19.26
N ASP A 111 -2.71 8.94 18.48
CA ASP A 111 -2.34 9.57 17.22
C ASP A 111 -1.29 10.67 17.41
N LYS A 112 -1.42 11.51 18.44
CA LYS A 112 -0.43 12.54 18.75
C LYS A 112 0.93 11.95 19.12
N LEU A 113 0.94 10.87 19.90
CA LEU A 113 2.17 10.14 20.25
C LEU A 113 2.83 9.53 19.02
N LEU A 114 2.04 8.90 18.13
CA LEU A 114 2.55 8.30 16.90
C LEU A 114 3.13 9.33 15.95
N VAL A 115 2.42 10.44 15.71
CA VAL A 115 2.91 11.52 14.84
C VAL A 115 4.16 12.17 15.42
N THR A 116 4.21 12.38 16.74
CA THR A 116 5.40 12.94 17.39
C THR A 116 6.58 11.98 17.31
N GLY A 117 6.36 10.68 17.53
CA GLY A 117 7.38 9.64 17.37
C GLY A 117 7.91 9.54 15.95
N ALA A 118 7.02 9.60 14.96
CA ALA A 118 7.40 9.62 13.54
C ALA A 118 8.23 10.86 13.19
N LYS A 119 7.81 12.06 13.65
CA LYS A 119 8.59 13.30 13.50
C LYS A 119 9.97 13.21 14.16
N PHE A 120 10.07 12.57 15.31
CA PHE A 120 11.34 12.38 15.99
C PHE A 120 12.27 11.43 15.21
N MET A 121 11.73 10.34 14.65
CA MET A 121 12.51 9.36 13.91
C MET A 121 12.94 9.83 12.51
N PHE A 122 12.02 10.44 11.76
CA PHE A 122 12.23 10.78 10.35
C PHE A 122 12.51 12.26 10.12
N GLY A 123 12.36 13.11 11.13
CA GLY A 123 12.48 14.55 11.00
C GLY A 123 11.37 15.17 10.14
N ASP A 124 11.68 16.32 9.53
CA ASP A 124 10.78 17.01 8.62
C ASP A 124 10.90 16.44 7.18
N LEU A 125 9.94 15.59 6.83
CA LEU A 125 9.84 15.00 5.50
C LEU A 125 9.25 15.96 4.45
N SER A 126 8.86 17.19 4.81
CA SER A 126 8.35 18.20 3.87
C SER A 126 9.35 18.53 2.78
N ARG A 127 10.66 18.38 3.07
CA ARG A 127 11.76 18.53 2.09
C ARG A 127 11.67 17.54 0.93
N HIS A 128 10.98 16.41 1.14
CA HIS A 128 10.74 15.38 0.12
C HIS A 128 9.32 15.46 -0.44
N GLY A 129 8.58 16.55 -0.18
CA GLY A 129 7.18 16.73 -0.59
C GLY A 129 6.18 15.89 0.21
N ILE A 130 6.64 15.18 1.26
CA ILE A 130 5.78 14.36 2.11
C ILE A 130 5.29 15.24 3.26
N THR A 131 4.08 15.79 3.11
CA THR A 131 3.40 16.50 4.18
C THR A 131 2.47 15.55 4.94
N MET A 132 2.47 15.64 6.26
CA MET A 132 1.60 14.79 7.09
C MET A 132 0.16 15.32 7.08
N LEU A 133 -0.80 14.41 7.04
CA LEU A 133 -2.21 14.75 7.20
C LEU A 133 -2.46 15.33 8.60
N ASN A 134 -3.40 16.27 8.69
CA ASN A 134 -3.84 16.84 9.97
C ASN A 134 -4.56 15.81 10.87
N MET A 135 -5.11 14.75 10.28
CA MET A 135 -5.70 13.63 11.03
C MET A 135 -4.68 12.53 11.28
N GLY A 136 -4.74 11.94 12.46
CA GLY A 136 -3.83 10.90 12.88
C GLY A 136 -4.03 9.57 12.14
N PRO A 137 -2.98 8.72 12.10
CA PRO A 137 -2.95 7.49 11.33
C PRO A 137 -3.99 6.46 11.78
N VAL A 138 -4.35 6.44 13.07
CA VAL A 138 -5.36 5.51 13.61
C VAL A 138 -6.76 6.05 13.33
N MET A 139 -7.01 7.35 13.52
CA MET A 139 -8.28 7.98 13.16
C MET A 139 -8.65 7.80 11.69
N LEU A 140 -7.69 7.93 10.77
CA LEU A 140 -7.90 7.77 9.33
C LEU A 140 -8.39 6.38 8.92
N LYS A 141 -8.19 5.37 9.77
CA LYS A 141 -8.52 3.97 9.48
C LYS A 141 -9.82 3.51 10.15
N LEU A 142 -10.44 4.38 10.94
CA LEU A 142 -11.75 4.11 11.52
C LEU A 142 -12.83 4.26 10.43
N PRO A 143 -13.86 3.38 10.41
CA PRO A 143 -14.91 3.38 9.40
C PRO A 143 -15.89 4.56 9.52
N ILE A 144 -15.53 5.62 10.25
CA ILE A 144 -16.42 6.74 10.58
C ILE A 144 -16.42 7.78 9.45
N HIS A 145 -15.50 7.71 8.49
CA HIS A 145 -15.41 8.64 7.35
C HIS A 145 -15.41 7.85 6.04
N CYS A 146 -16.58 7.33 5.68
CA CYS A 146 -16.92 7.13 4.28
C CYS A 146 -17.46 8.47 3.77
N ASP A 147 -16.65 9.18 2.98
CA ASP A 147 -17.17 10.14 1.98
C ASP A 147 -17.32 9.41 0.65
#